data_AF-A0A1R2C989-F1
#
_entry.id   AF-A0A1R2C989-F1
#
_cell.length_a   1.000
_cell.length_b   1.000
_cell.length_c   1.000
_cell.angle_alpha   90.00
_cell.angle_beta   90.00
_cell.angle_gamma   90.00
#
_symmetry.space_group_name_H-M   'P 1'
#
loop_
_entity.id
_entity.type
_entity.pdbx_description
1 polymer ?
#
loop_
_entity_poly.entity_id
_entity_poly.type
_entity_poly.pdbx_seq_one_letter_code
_entity_poly.pdbx_strand_id
1 'polypeptide(L)'
;MKSIKLKPIFFPSNDILVKPPDFIIPNEEIPIEKVKGKSLSSTEELKTILRGKKLKKHNDEQKYLKDEEEDAVKKLSEWKGEDHSKTSLLKKFTFKRGITQNFSYDSKPSNRSQHVAQTVGPIKIKTDTIVSVVQGIVAAERLKRKALETETKGVSERNRQYEENIKFKMNRLAKEIENIKLFIREETEKYETLKKNLLEIEKNHEECLSVISLKEAEELLFNDKGKKKVIKPGDESQYFIKKEKFRQQKQELHKNYQDNKEKCIKKLEQTKRSLDLTERHRLECKKELKTHREEIVLLYCRALKDGKDIRNDGLKWVIKNLWKMNECIPISAFPKFFDDDSAHFLLLMAEKDLELEHCINKLDGLRKEIKSKRSSMSVSTARELYKEVRSRLRNISQSSIGKLADNSFVHEDANESAVILVEEQNSNYVEIKSLREKVVQITEFIKETTNNELKRITDEYQINPGEAEKVGLFHVIRCLVGDKVREFNKYTRSSGGKGKSRMSLLF
;
A
#
# COMPACT_ATOMS: atom_id res chain seq x y z
N MET A 1 29.65 -19.57 32.47
CA MET A 1 29.05 -19.26 31.16
C MET A 1 27.63 -18.78 31.38
N LYS A 2 27.28 -17.54 31.02
CA LYS A 2 25.93 -16.96 31.21
C LYS A 2 25.05 -17.35 30.03
N SER A 3 24.04 -18.18 30.27
CA SER A 3 23.03 -18.58 29.28
C SER A 3 22.12 -17.41 28.93
N ILE A 4 22.09 -17.04 27.66
CA ILE A 4 21.13 -16.07 27.11
C ILE A 4 19.75 -16.73 27.16
N LYS A 5 18.88 -16.26 28.06
CA LYS A 5 17.46 -16.61 28.07
C LYS A 5 16.78 -15.86 26.93
N LEU A 6 16.63 -16.51 25.78
CA LEU A 6 15.72 -16.07 24.74
C LEU A 6 14.31 -16.16 25.30
N LYS A 7 13.59 -15.03 25.34
CA LYS A 7 12.15 -15.04 25.55
C LYS A 7 11.53 -15.76 24.34
N PRO A 8 10.73 -16.81 24.53
CA PRO A 8 10.01 -17.42 23.44
C PRO A 8 9.00 -16.40 22.91
N ILE A 9 9.15 -16.03 21.64
CA ILE A 9 8.07 -15.39 20.88
C ILE A 9 7.08 -16.52 20.60
N PHE A 10 6.11 -16.68 21.49
CA PHE A 10 4.95 -17.52 21.21
C PHE A 10 4.12 -16.83 20.12
N PHE A 11 4.37 -17.21 18.86
CA PHE A 11 3.24 -17.35 17.94
C PHE A 11 2.60 -18.70 18.28
N PRO A 12 1.28 -18.79 18.49
CA PRO A 12 0.60 -20.08 18.59
C PRO A 12 0.69 -20.75 17.20
N SER A 13 1.72 -21.54 17.00
CA SER A 13 2.16 -22.09 15.70
C SER A 13 1.25 -23.20 15.13
N ASN A 14 0.01 -23.31 15.61
CA ASN A 14 -1.01 -24.23 15.07
C ASN A 14 -2.25 -23.51 14.53
N ASP A 15 -2.22 -22.18 14.44
CA ASP A 15 -3.39 -21.43 13.97
C ASP A 15 -3.48 -21.47 12.44
N ILE A 16 -4.69 -21.76 11.93
CA ILE A 16 -4.95 -21.79 10.49
C ILE A 16 -5.04 -20.34 10.02
N LEU A 17 -4.16 -19.95 9.09
CA LEU A 17 -4.14 -18.62 8.49
C LEU A 17 -4.89 -18.64 7.17
N VAL A 18 -5.97 -17.88 7.09
CA VAL A 18 -6.74 -17.72 5.86
C VAL A 18 -6.15 -16.57 5.05
N LYS A 19 -5.65 -16.89 3.86
CA LYS A 19 -5.04 -15.93 2.93
C LYS A 19 -6.11 -15.10 2.20
N PRO A 20 -5.77 -13.87 1.77
CA PRO A 20 -6.64 -13.10 0.88
C PRO A 20 -6.80 -13.82 -0.48
N PRO A 21 -7.96 -13.70 -1.13
CA PRO A 21 -8.18 -14.20 -2.48
C PRO A 21 -7.22 -13.59 -3.53
N ASP A 22 -6.80 -14.41 -4.49
CA ASP A 22 -5.77 -14.04 -5.49
C ASP A 22 -6.16 -12.83 -6.35
N PHE A 23 -7.46 -12.63 -6.63
CA PHE A 23 -7.94 -11.52 -7.46
C PHE A 23 -7.86 -10.14 -6.77
N ILE A 24 -7.57 -10.10 -5.47
CA ILE A 24 -7.44 -8.87 -4.69
C ILE A 24 -6.00 -8.36 -4.71
N ILE A 25 -5.03 -9.28 -4.82
CA ILE A 25 -3.62 -8.92 -4.88
C ILE A 25 -3.41 -8.27 -6.25
N PRO A 26 -3.15 -6.95 -6.33
CA PRO A 26 -2.78 -6.37 -7.61
C PRO A 26 -1.54 -7.12 -8.09
N ASN A 27 -1.50 -7.50 -9.37
CA ASN A 27 -0.29 -7.94 -10.06
C ASN A 27 0.72 -6.77 -10.17
N GLU A 28 0.99 -6.08 -9.07
CA GLU A 28 2.26 -5.40 -8.90
C GLU A 28 3.24 -6.53 -8.63
N GLU A 29 3.97 -6.90 -9.69
CA GLU A 29 5.36 -7.31 -9.52
C GLU A 29 5.97 -6.29 -8.56
N ILE A 30 6.01 -6.61 -7.26
CA ILE A 30 6.97 -6.01 -6.35
C ILE A 30 8.27 -6.21 -7.13
N PRO A 31 8.96 -5.14 -7.58
CA PRO A 31 10.26 -5.33 -8.19
C PRO A 31 11.05 -6.01 -7.09
N ILE A 32 11.29 -7.30 -7.28
CA ILE A 32 12.36 -8.00 -6.62
C ILE A 32 13.57 -7.22 -7.14
N GLU A 33 13.93 -6.15 -6.43
CA GLU A 33 15.27 -5.60 -6.47
C GLU A 33 16.14 -6.83 -6.47
N LYS A 34 16.86 -7.03 -7.58
CA LYS A 34 17.87 -8.08 -7.72
C LYS A 34 18.94 -7.76 -6.68
N VAL A 35 18.65 -8.02 -5.42
CA VAL A 35 19.62 -8.14 -4.35
C VAL A 35 20.43 -9.35 -4.78
N LYS A 36 21.61 -9.06 -5.34
CA LYS A 36 22.68 -10.04 -5.48
C LYS A 36 23.01 -10.50 -4.06
N GLY A 37 22.31 -11.55 -3.63
CA GLY A 37 22.25 -12.01 -2.25
C GLY A 37 20.99 -12.84 -2.06
N LYS A 38 21.06 -14.10 -2.52
CA LYS A 38 19.97 -15.08 -2.56
C LYS A 38 19.24 -15.15 -1.20
N SER A 39 18.05 -14.57 -1.10
CA SER A 39 17.08 -14.95 -0.07
C SER A 39 16.32 -16.18 -0.55
N LEU A 40 16.52 -17.29 0.16
CA LEU A 40 15.80 -18.55 -0.01
C LEU A 40 14.31 -18.33 0.33
N SER A 41 13.45 -18.14 -0.68
CA SER A 41 12.00 -18.10 -0.43
C SER A 41 11.17 -18.70 -1.56
N SER A 42 11.63 -19.81 -2.14
CA SER A 42 10.78 -20.71 -2.91
C SER A 42 10.58 -22.00 -2.12
N THR A 43 9.33 -22.37 -1.87
CA THR A 43 8.94 -23.66 -1.26
C THR A 43 9.39 -24.85 -2.10
N GLU A 44 9.68 -24.65 -3.38
CA GLU A 44 10.22 -25.66 -4.29
C GLU A 44 11.74 -25.86 -4.11
N GLU A 45 12.49 -24.79 -3.80
CA GLU A 45 13.92 -24.88 -3.49
C GLU A 45 14.18 -25.52 -2.11
N LEU A 46 13.29 -25.30 -1.14
CA LEU A 46 13.31 -26.02 0.14
C LEU A 46 13.06 -27.53 -0.05
N LYS A 47 12.18 -27.91 -0.99
CA LYS A 47 11.93 -29.34 -1.32
C LYS A 47 13.12 -30.00 -2.00
N THR A 48 13.94 -29.29 -2.78
CA THR A 48 15.13 -29.86 -3.41
C THR A 48 16.31 -29.98 -2.45
N ILE A 49 16.46 -29.04 -1.50
CA ILE A 49 17.46 -29.11 -0.42
C ILE A 49 17.14 -30.25 0.56
N LEU A 50 15.88 -30.40 0.96
CA LEU A 50 15.44 -31.48 1.86
C LEU A 50 15.53 -32.87 1.22
N ARG A 51 15.61 -32.97 -0.11
CA ARG A 51 15.78 -34.25 -0.85
C ARG A 51 17.25 -34.68 -1.02
N GLY A 52 18.21 -34.01 -0.38
CA GLY A 52 19.57 -34.53 -0.20
C GLY A 52 20.41 -34.72 -1.48
N LYS A 53 20.05 -34.08 -2.60
CA LYS A 53 20.91 -34.08 -3.80
C LYS A 53 22.05 -33.09 -3.63
N LYS A 54 23.26 -33.59 -3.37
CA LYS A 54 24.52 -32.82 -3.35
C LYS A 54 24.71 -32.09 -4.69
N LEU A 55 24.61 -30.76 -4.68
CA LEU A 55 25.05 -29.91 -5.79
C LEU A 55 26.60 -29.88 -5.81
N LYS A 56 27.19 -30.22 -6.96
CA LYS A 56 28.63 -30.14 -7.24
C LYS A 56 29.13 -28.71 -7.05
N LYS A 57 30.24 -28.55 -6.31
CA LYS A 57 30.97 -27.28 -6.18
C LYS A 57 31.58 -26.90 -7.53
N HIS A 58 31.20 -25.74 -8.05
CA HIS A 58 31.96 -25.04 -9.09
C HIS A 58 32.99 -24.18 -8.34
N ASN A 59 34.26 -24.62 -8.35
CA ASN A 59 35.39 -23.76 -8.03
C ASN A 59 35.60 -22.86 -9.23
N ASP A 60 35.64 -21.53 -9.05
CA ASP A 60 36.48 -20.61 -9.83
C ASP A 60 36.33 -19.13 -9.40
N GLU A 61 35.44 -18.77 -8.46
CA GLU A 61 35.27 -17.36 -8.03
C GLU A 61 35.87 -17.02 -6.64
N GLN A 62 36.59 -17.95 -6.00
CA GLN A 62 37.06 -17.78 -4.61
C GLN A 62 38.25 -16.82 -4.41
N LYS A 63 38.79 -16.20 -5.46
CA LYS A 63 39.95 -15.31 -5.35
C LYS A 63 39.62 -13.82 -5.21
N TYR A 64 38.45 -13.37 -5.69
CA TYR A 64 38.05 -11.95 -5.64
C TYR A 64 37.27 -11.57 -4.38
N LEU A 65 36.58 -12.53 -3.75
CA LEU A 65 35.79 -12.28 -2.53
C LEU A 65 36.64 -12.13 -1.26
N LYS A 66 37.87 -12.62 -1.26
CA LYS A 66 38.73 -12.62 -0.08
C LYS A 66 39.30 -11.24 0.23
N ASP A 67 39.56 -10.44 -0.80
CA ASP A 67 40.10 -9.08 -0.67
C ASP A 67 39.03 -8.08 -0.21
N GLU A 68 37.77 -8.25 -0.64
CA GLU A 68 36.64 -7.42 -0.16
C GLU A 68 36.26 -7.73 1.30
N GLU A 69 36.41 -8.99 1.72
CA GLU A 69 36.13 -9.40 3.10
C GLU A 69 37.23 -8.90 4.06
N GLU A 70 38.50 -8.92 3.65
CA GLU A 70 39.61 -8.36 4.45
C GLU A 70 39.50 -6.83 4.62
N ASP A 71 39.03 -6.10 3.59
CA ASP A 71 38.80 -4.65 3.68
C ASP A 71 37.57 -4.30 4.53
N ALA A 72 36.54 -5.14 4.54
CA ALA A 72 35.38 -4.99 5.42
C ALA A 72 35.72 -5.27 6.89
N VAL A 73 36.60 -6.25 7.16
CA VAL A 73 37.06 -6.55 8.52
C VAL A 73 37.99 -5.45 9.05
N LYS A 74 38.86 -4.86 8.22
CA LYS A 74 39.69 -3.69 8.62
C LYS A 74 38.85 -2.48 9.02
N LYS A 75 37.79 -2.16 8.26
CA LYS A 75 36.87 -1.04 8.58
C LYS A 75 36.06 -1.27 9.87
N LEU A 76 35.80 -2.52 10.25
CA LEU A 76 35.14 -2.85 11.52
C LEU A 76 36.09 -2.84 12.73
N SER A 77 37.39 -3.10 12.52
CA SER A 77 38.38 -3.02 13.60
C SER A 77 38.74 -1.60 14.03
N GLU A 78 38.56 -0.60 13.15
CA GLU A 78 38.82 0.82 13.45
C GLU A 78 37.74 1.46 14.33
N TRP A 79 36.54 0.86 14.43
CA TRP A 79 35.44 1.35 15.28
C TRP A 79 35.57 0.99 16.76
N LYS A 80 36.63 0.30 17.18
CA LYS A 80 36.81 -0.19 18.56
C LYS A 80 37.92 0.49 19.35
N GLY A 81 38.44 1.61 18.86
CA GLY A 81 39.59 2.30 19.44
C GLY A 81 39.39 3.81 19.60
N GLU A 82 38.32 4.25 20.28
CA GLU A 82 38.34 5.55 20.95
C GLU A 82 37.85 5.40 22.39
N ASP A 83 38.81 5.54 23.30
CA ASP A 83 38.63 5.56 24.74
C ASP A 83 37.74 6.73 25.16
N HIS A 84 36.59 6.43 25.75
CA HIS A 84 35.89 7.36 26.63
C HIS A 84 35.98 6.92 28.08
N SER A 85 36.46 7.88 28.85
CA SER A 85 36.88 7.81 30.23
C SER A 85 35.75 7.41 31.19
N LYS A 86 36.18 6.66 32.19
CA LYS A 86 35.44 6.25 33.38
C LYS A 86 34.71 7.44 34.01
N THR A 87 33.38 7.34 34.15
CA THR A 87 32.68 7.90 35.31
C THR A 87 31.74 6.87 35.92
N SER A 88 32.00 6.60 37.19
CA SER A 88 31.27 5.75 38.10
C SER A 88 30.01 6.46 38.60
N LEU A 89 28.88 5.74 38.66
CA LEU A 89 27.98 5.68 39.82
C LEU A 89 26.74 4.84 39.47
N LEU A 90 26.84 3.54 39.77
CA LEU A 90 25.71 2.63 39.85
C LEU A 90 24.83 3.01 41.05
N LYS A 91 23.69 3.67 40.81
CA LYS A 91 22.55 3.64 41.74
C LYS A 91 21.54 2.60 41.24
N LYS A 92 21.52 1.46 41.93
CA LYS A 92 20.47 0.44 41.83
C LYS A 92 19.14 1.08 42.29
N PHE A 93 18.21 1.29 41.37
CA PHE A 93 16.82 1.60 41.72
C PHE A 93 16.02 0.30 41.76
N THR A 94 15.69 -0.14 42.98
CA THR A 94 14.64 -1.12 43.23
C THR A 94 13.29 -0.40 43.23
N PHE A 95 12.43 -0.66 42.25
CA PHE A 95 11.05 -0.19 42.30
C PHE A 95 10.25 -1.06 43.28
N LYS A 96 10.08 -0.56 44.50
CA LYS A 96 8.99 -0.97 45.40
C LYS A 96 7.67 -0.53 44.77
N ARG A 97 6.73 -1.48 44.62
CA ARG A 97 5.32 -1.19 44.36
C ARG A 97 4.78 -0.34 45.50
N GLY A 98 4.55 0.94 45.24
CA GLY A 98 3.79 1.85 46.09
C GLY A 98 2.51 2.24 45.37
N ILE A 99 1.40 1.70 45.85
CA ILE A 99 0.04 2.19 45.59
C ILE A 99 -0.08 3.52 46.32
N THR A 100 -0.37 4.63 45.61
CA THR A 100 -1.28 5.72 46.01
C THR A 100 -1.28 6.88 45.00
N GLN A 101 -2.48 7.13 44.44
CA GLN A 101 -3.18 8.42 44.29
C GLN A 101 -2.43 9.75 43.99
N ASN A 102 -2.89 10.36 42.89
CA ASN A 102 -3.27 11.78 42.67
C ASN A 102 -2.24 12.83 42.22
N PHE A 103 -2.37 13.27 40.97
CA PHE A 103 -2.33 14.67 40.45
C PHE A 103 -2.98 14.62 39.05
N SER A 104 -4.26 14.96 38.84
CA SER A 104 -4.88 16.31 38.76
C SER A 104 -4.27 17.22 37.70
N TYR A 105 -4.86 17.22 36.49
CA TYR A 105 -5.01 18.41 35.66
C TYR A 105 -6.43 18.44 35.07
N ASP A 106 -7.02 19.63 35.14
CA ASP A 106 -8.43 19.93 34.99
C ASP A 106 -9.08 19.51 33.67
N SER A 107 -10.10 18.67 33.79
CA SER A 107 -11.28 18.78 32.94
C SER A 107 -12.51 18.56 33.83
N LYS A 108 -13.31 19.62 33.99
CA LYS A 108 -14.56 19.66 34.77
C LYS A 108 -15.35 18.34 34.66
N PRO A 109 -15.52 17.58 35.76
CA PRO A 109 -16.47 16.50 35.77
C PRO A 109 -17.88 17.11 35.79
N SER A 110 -18.62 16.90 34.72
CA SER A 110 -20.07 17.05 34.72
C SER A 110 -20.64 16.14 35.81
N ASN A 111 -21.12 16.74 36.90
CA ASN A 111 -21.86 16.09 37.98
C ASN A 111 -23.23 15.58 37.49
N ARG A 112 -23.24 14.60 36.59
CA ARG A 112 -24.47 13.99 36.11
C ARG A 112 -24.29 12.54 35.64
N SER A 113 -23.81 11.64 36.49
CA SER A 113 -24.08 10.20 36.26
C SER A 113 -23.97 9.25 37.46
N GLN A 114 -23.71 9.70 38.69
CA GLN A 114 -23.77 8.79 39.86
C GLN A 114 -25.13 8.71 40.55
N HIS A 115 -26.16 9.43 40.07
CA HIS A 115 -27.54 9.28 40.56
C HIS A 115 -28.44 8.35 39.74
N VAL A 116 -27.92 7.65 38.73
CA VAL A 116 -28.74 6.74 37.88
C VAL A 116 -28.60 5.26 38.28
N ALA A 117 -27.66 4.92 39.17
CA ALA A 117 -27.48 3.55 39.66
C ALA A 117 -28.10 3.28 41.06
N GLN A 118 -28.74 4.27 41.69
CA GLN A 118 -29.36 4.12 43.04
C GLN A 118 -30.80 4.61 43.12
N THR A 119 -31.53 4.59 42.01
CA THR A 119 -33.00 4.58 42.00
C THR A 119 -33.54 3.28 41.40
N VAL A 120 -32.86 2.16 41.66
CA VAL A 120 -33.58 0.88 41.83
C VAL A 120 -34.09 0.87 43.27
N GLY A 121 -35.01 1.80 43.57
CA GLY A 121 -35.94 1.52 44.64
C GLY A 121 -36.64 0.21 44.26
N PRO A 122 -36.83 -0.74 45.18
CA PRO A 122 -37.76 -1.83 44.90
C PRO A 122 -39.06 -1.12 44.57
N ILE A 123 -39.45 -1.19 43.30
CA ILE A 123 -40.73 -0.67 42.92
C ILE A 123 -41.72 -1.57 43.65
N LYS A 124 -42.17 -1.13 44.83
CA LYS A 124 -43.36 -1.63 45.51
C LYS A 124 -44.55 -1.19 44.66
N ILE A 125 -44.60 -1.69 43.42
CA ILE A 125 -45.85 -1.72 42.67
C ILE A 125 -46.67 -2.76 43.45
N LYS A 126 -47.65 -2.29 44.22
CA LYS A 126 -48.85 -3.08 44.45
C LYS A 126 -49.51 -3.20 43.07
N THR A 127 -49.31 -4.29 42.36
CA THR A 127 -50.15 -4.62 41.19
C THR A 127 -50.67 -6.03 41.31
N ASP A 128 -51.99 -6.10 41.44
CA ASP A 128 -52.74 -7.35 41.51
C ASP A 128 -52.96 -8.00 40.14
N THR A 129 -52.17 -7.67 39.11
CA THR A 129 -52.34 -8.25 37.76
C THR A 129 -51.02 -8.57 37.08
N ILE A 130 -50.89 -9.84 36.69
CA ILE A 130 -49.79 -10.46 35.93
C ILE A 130 -49.39 -9.60 34.70
N VAL A 131 -50.36 -8.94 34.07
CA VAL A 131 -50.17 -8.08 32.90
C VAL A 131 -49.19 -6.93 33.17
N SER A 132 -49.26 -6.29 34.34
CA SER A 132 -48.38 -5.16 34.70
C SER A 132 -46.93 -5.60 34.94
N VAL A 133 -46.73 -6.78 35.54
CA VAL A 133 -45.41 -7.37 35.78
C VAL A 133 -44.76 -7.74 34.45
N VAL A 134 -45.52 -8.37 33.53
CA VAL A 134 -45.05 -8.70 32.18
C VAL A 134 -44.69 -7.44 31.40
N GLN A 135 -45.51 -6.37 31.47
CA GLN A 135 -45.19 -5.09 30.83
C GLN A 135 -43.92 -4.45 31.40
N GLY A 136 -43.71 -4.52 32.72
CA GLY A 136 -42.48 -4.05 33.37
C GLY A 136 -41.22 -4.81 32.93
N ILE A 137 -41.30 -6.14 32.83
CA ILE A 137 -40.20 -6.99 32.33
C ILE A 137 -39.86 -6.64 30.88
N VAL A 138 -40.86 -6.54 30.00
CA VAL A 138 -40.66 -6.17 28.59
C VAL A 138 -40.06 -4.78 28.45
N ALA A 139 -40.49 -3.80 29.27
CA ALA A 139 -39.92 -2.46 29.26
C ALA A 139 -38.44 -2.46 29.71
N ALA A 140 -38.11 -3.22 30.76
CA ALA A 140 -36.74 -3.37 31.25
C ALA A 140 -35.83 -4.04 30.22
N GLU A 141 -36.30 -5.08 29.52
CA GLU A 141 -35.55 -5.72 28.43
C GLU A 141 -35.32 -4.78 27.24
N ARG A 142 -36.34 -3.99 26.85
CA ARG A 142 -36.20 -2.97 25.80
C ARG A 142 -35.16 -1.92 26.17
N LEU A 143 -35.11 -1.49 27.43
CA LEU A 143 -34.10 -0.55 27.92
C LEU A 143 -32.69 -1.14 27.89
N LYS A 144 -32.51 -2.38 28.37
CA LYS A 144 -31.22 -3.10 28.29
C LYS A 144 -30.74 -3.24 26.85
N ARG A 145 -31.63 -3.59 25.92
CA ARG A 145 -31.31 -3.68 24.49
C ARG A 145 -30.89 -2.35 23.89
N LYS A 146 -31.59 -1.26 24.23
CA LYS A 146 -31.21 0.09 23.79
C LYS A 146 -29.84 0.51 24.34
N ALA A 147 -29.56 0.22 25.61
CA ALA A 147 -28.27 0.52 26.22
C ALA A 147 -27.11 -0.23 25.52
N LEU A 148 -27.30 -1.52 25.24
CA LEU A 148 -26.31 -2.33 24.52
C LEU A 148 -26.12 -1.85 23.08
N GLU A 149 -27.20 -1.44 22.39
CA GLU A 149 -27.13 -0.82 21.07
C GLU A 149 -26.36 0.51 21.06
N THR A 150 -26.55 1.35 22.08
CA THR A 150 -25.80 2.61 22.20
C THR A 150 -24.33 2.36 22.51
N GLU A 151 -24.02 1.32 23.29
CA GLU A 151 -22.65 0.92 23.60
C GLU A 151 -21.93 0.39 22.35
N THR A 152 -22.54 -0.53 21.61
CA THR A 152 -21.92 -1.05 20.37
C THR A 152 -21.70 0.05 19.35
N LYS A 153 -22.67 0.96 19.18
CA LYS A 153 -22.49 2.14 18.30
C LYS A 153 -21.37 3.06 18.77
N GLY A 154 -21.25 3.28 20.08
CA GLY A 154 -20.17 4.07 20.66
C GLY A 154 -18.78 3.42 20.51
N VAL A 155 -18.70 2.08 20.47
CA VAL A 155 -17.47 1.35 20.11
C VAL A 155 -17.14 1.53 18.63
N SER A 156 -18.10 1.29 17.74
CA SER A 156 -17.91 1.44 16.30
C SER A 156 -17.49 2.86 15.90
N GLU A 157 -18.08 3.88 16.50
CA GLU A 157 -17.75 5.28 16.21
C GLU A 157 -16.32 5.63 16.68
N ARG A 158 -15.92 5.20 17.88
CA ARG A 158 -14.54 5.39 18.37
C ARG A 158 -13.52 4.69 17.49
N ASN A 159 -13.80 3.46 17.09
CA ASN A 159 -12.93 2.71 16.19
C ASN A 159 -12.84 3.35 14.81
N ARG A 160 -13.96 3.88 14.29
CA ARG A 160 -13.98 4.62 13.03
C ARG A 160 -13.10 5.86 13.08
N GLN A 161 -13.22 6.68 14.12
CA GLN A 161 -12.39 7.89 14.28
C GLN A 161 -10.90 7.55 14.40
N TYR A 162 -10.59 6.49 15.15
CA TYR A 162 -9.21 6.01 15.29
C TYR A 162 -8.65 5.46 13.97
N GLU A 163 -9.44 4.71 13.22
CA GLU A 163 -9.11 4.20 11.88
C GLU A 163 -8.86 5.35 10.89
N GLU A 164 -9.74 6.36 10.86
CA GLU A 164 -9.60 7.53 10.00
C GLU A 164 -8.31 8.30 10.31
N ASN A 165 -7.96 8.45 11.59
CA ASN A 165 -6.71 9.07 12.02
C ASN A 165 -5.47 8.28 11.58
N ILE A 166 -5.46 6.95 11.77
CA ILE A 166 -4.33 6.11 11.31
C ILE A 166 -4.22 6.14 9.79
N LYS A 167 -5.33 5.99 9.06
CA LYS A 167 -5.34 6.05 7.59
C LYS A 167 -4.84 7.40 7.09
N PHE A 168 -5.20 8.49 7.76
CA PHE A 168 -4.68 9.81 7.43
C PHE A 168 -3.15 9.88 7.60
N LYS A 169 -2.62 9.38 8.72
CA LYS A 169 -1.15 9.30 8.95
C LYS A 169 -0.45 8.42 7.93
N MET A 170 -1.00 7.24 7.62
CA MET A 170 -0.46 6.34 6.61
C MET A 170 -0.42 6.99 5.24
N ASN A 171 -1.50 7.66 4.82
CA ASN A 171 -1.57 8.35 3.55
C ASN A 171 -0.59 9.52 3.47
N ARG A 172 -0.40 10.26 4.58
CA ARG A 172 0.60 11.32 4.67
C ARG A 172 2.01 10.77 4.48
N LEU A 173 2.37 9.71 5.21
CA LEU A 173 3.68 9.05 5.10
C LEU A 173 3.91 8.45 3.71
N ALA A 174 2.89 7.84 3.11
CA ALA A 174 2.98 7.31 1.75
C ALA A 174 3.33 8.40 0.73
N LYS A 175 2.65 9.56 0.81
CA LYS A 175 2.96 10.73 -0.03
C LYS A 175 4.34 11.29 0.24
N GLU A 176 4.75 11.34 1.50
CA GLU A 176 6.08 11.81 1.89
C GLU A 176 7.19 10.89 1.33
N ILE A 177 7.01 9.57 1.42
CA ILE A 177 7.92 8.59 0.79
C ILE A 177 7.99 8.79 -0.73
N GLU A 178 6.87 9.06 -1.38
CA GLU A 178 6.83 9.32 -2.82
C GLU A 178 7.59 10.61 -3.19
N ASN A 179 7.36 11.70 -2.45
CA ASN A 179 8.10 12.95 -2.63
C ASN A 179 9.60 12.77 -2.40
N ILE A 180 9.99 12.02 -1.36
CA ILE A 180 11.38 11.68 -1.08
C ILE A 180 12.00 10.87 -2.22
N LYS A 181 11.27 9.90 -2.80
CA LYS A 181 11.75 9.14 -3.97
C LYS A 181 11.99 10.04 -5.17
N LEU A 182 11.10 11.01 -5.43
CA LEU A 182 11.28 11.97 -6.51
C LEU A 182 12.52 12.83 -6.28
N PHE A 183 12.68 13.37 -5.07
CA PHE A 183 13.87 14.13 -4.70
C PHE A 183 15.17 13.34 -4.85
N ILE A 184 15.19 12.06 -4.44
CA ILE A 184 16.35 11.18 -4.61
C ILE A 184 16.69 11.02 -6.10
N ARG A 185 15.70 10.86 -6.98
CA ARG A 185 15.94 10.76 -8.43
C ARG A 185 16.58 12.04 -8.96
N GLU A 186 16.03 13.20 -8.61
CA GLU A 186 16.56 14.51 -9.03
C GLU A 186 18.00 14.74 -8.53
N GLU A 187 18.28 14.45 -7.25
CA GLU A 187 19.63 14.57 -6.70
C GLU A 187 20.61 13.55 -7.32
N THR A 188 20.15 12.35 -7.69
CA THR A 188 20.96 11.35 -8.38
C THR A 188 21.34 11.84 -9.79
N GLU A 189 20.42 12.48 -10.51
CA GLU A 189 20.71 13.10 -11.80
C GLU A 189 21.72 14.26 -11.66
N LYS A 190 21.58 15.10 -10.63
CA LYS A 190 22.58 16.14 -10.31
C LYS A 190 23.95 15.55 -9.98
N TYR A 191 23.99 14.44 -9.26
CA TYR A 191 25.24 13.75 -8.95
C TYR A 191 25.95 13.24 -10.22
N GLU A 192 25.19 12.59 -11.13
CA GLU A 192 25.75 12.09 -12.39
C GLU A 192 26.19 13.21 -13.34
N THR A 193 25.47 14.33 -13.39
CA THR A 193 25.90 15.51 -14.17
C THR A 193 27.19 16.12 -13.60
N LEU A 194 27.33 16.24 -12.28
CA LEU A 194 28.58 16.68 -11.66
C LEU A 194 29.75 15.73 -11.96
N LYS A 195 29.50 14.42 -11.98
CA LYS A 195 30.51 13.42 -12.33
C LYS A 195 30.96 13.55 -13.78
N LYS A 196 30.05 13.80 -14.71
CA LYS A 196 30.38 14.11 -16.11
C LYS A 196 31.18 15.40 -16.24
N ASN A 197 30.80 16.45 -15.52
CA ASN A 197 31.53 17.72 -15.51
C ASN A 197 32.96 17.55 -14.98
N LEU A 198 33.18 16.69 -13.99
CA LEU A 198 34.52 16.38 -13.49
C LEU A 198 35.40 15.72 -14.57
N LEU A 199 34.86 14.75 -15.30
CA LEU A 199 35.55 14.12 -16.43
C LEU A 199 35.86 15.12 -17.55
N GLU A 200 34.93 16.05 -17.82
CA GLU A 200 35.13 17.11 -18.81
C GLU A 200 36.23 18.10 -18.39
N ILE A 201 36.31 18.45 -17.10
CA ILE A 201 37.41 19.27 -16.56
C ILE A 201 38.76 18.57 -16.73
N GLU A 202 38.83 17.26 -16.50
CA GLU A 202 40.03 16.45 -16.70
C GLU A 202 40.45 16.40 -18.17
N LYS A 203 39.50 16.12 -19.07
CA LYS A 203 39.74 16.11 -20.51
C LYS A 203 40.19 17.48 -21.03
N ASN A 204 39.52 18.56 -20.64
CA ASN A 204 39.88 19.91 -21.05
C ASN A 204 41.28 20.31 -20.56
N HIS A 205 41.70 19.84 -19.38
CA HIS A 205 43.05 20.09 -18.88
C HIS A 205 44.11 19.37 -19.71
N GLU A 206 43.89 18.10 -20.04
CA GLU A 206 44.77 17.32 -20.93
C GLU A 206 44.89 17.95 -22.32
N GLU A 207 43.76 18.34 -22.91
CA GLU A 207 43.72 19.01 -24.20
C GLU A 207 44.49 20.34 -24.16
N CYS A 208 44.24 21.20 -23.16
CA CYS A 208 44.98 22.45 -23.01
C CYS A 208 46.49 22.25 -22.82
N LEU A 209 46.90 21.26 -22.01
CA LEU A 209 48.31 20.92 -21.81
C LEU A 209 48.98 20.45 -23.12
N SER A 210 48.27 19.65 -23.92
CA SER A 210 48.75 19.18 -25.21
C SER A 210 48.97 20.35 -26.19
N VAL A 211 48.04 21.31 -26.24
CA VAL A 211 48.12 22.50 -27.09
C VAL A 211 49.28 23.41 -26.67
N ILE A 212 49.49 23.63 -25.37
CA ILE A 212 50.62 24.43 -24.87
C ILE A 212 51.94 23.74 -25.22
N SER A 213 52.02 22.41 -25.07
CA SER A 213 53.25 21.67 -25.37
C SER A 213 53.58 21.64 -26.86
N LEU A 214 52.55 21.57 -27.74
CA LEU A 214 52.72 21.70 -29.18
C LEU A 214 53.23 23.10 -29.56
N LYS A 215 52.62 24.16 -29.02
CA LYS A 215 53.09 25.55 -29.25
C LYS A 215 54.51 25.78 -28.76
N GLU A 216 54.86 25.25 -27.59
CA GLU A 216 56.22 25.29 -27.06
C GLU A 216 57.19 24.60 -28.02
N ALA A 217 56.86 23.41 -28.54
CA ALA A 217 57.69 22.72 -29.51
C ALA A 217 57.84 23.51 -30.83
N GLU A 218 56.74 24.02 -31.38
CA GLU A 218 56.74 24.82 -32.62
C GLU A 218 57.60 26.09 -32.48
N GLU A 219 57.42 26.86 -31.40
CA GLU A 219 58.15 28.12 -31.21
C GLU A 219 59.63 27.93 -30.89
N LEU A 220 60.02 26.80 -30.27
CA LEU A 220 61.41 26.50 -29.94
C LEU A 220 62.17 25.82 -31.11
N LEU A 221 61.46 25.20 -32.08
CA LEU A 221 62.06 24.56 -33.26
C LEU A 221 62.41 25.52 -34.40
N PHE A 222 62.10 26.82 -34.29
CA PHE A 222 62.30 27.80 -35.37
C PHE A 222 63.75 28.22 -35.66
N ASN A 223 64.77 27.57 -35.08
CA ASN A 223 66.19 27.85 -35.36
C ASN A 223 66.92 26.78 -36.19
N ASP A 224 66.31 25.62 -36.49
CA ASP A 224 67.05 24.47 -37.03
C ASP A 224 67.00 24.27 -38.56
N LYS A 225 66.11 24.97 -39.29
CA LYS A 225 65.86 24.64 -40.71
C LYS A 225 66.73 25.37 -41.75
N GLY A 226 67.95 25.83 -41.45
CA GLY A 226 68.80 26.15 -42.61
C GLY A 226 70.21 26.69 -42.50
N LYS A 227 70.62 27.41 -41.45
CA LYS A 227 72.01 27.90 -41.36
C LYS A 227 72.40 28.03 -39.89
N LYS A 228 73.53 27.45 -39.50
CA LYS A 228 74.24 27.76 -38.25
C LYS A 228 74.55 29.27 -38.21
N LYS A 229 73.57 30.08 -37.82
CA LYS A 229 73.79 31.47 -37.46
C LYS A 229 74.26 31.44 -36.02
N VAL A 230 75.46 31.98 -35.79
CA VAL A 230 75.98 32.34 -34.49
C VAL A 230 74.86 33.05 -33.73
N ILE A 231 74.37 32.41 -32.67
CA ILE A 231 73.33 32.97 -31.80
C ILE A 231 73.95 34.24 -31.20
N LYS A 232 73.35 35.40 -31.48
CA LYS A 232 73.80 36.63 -30.84
C LYS A 232 73.37 36.57 -29.37
N PRO A 233 74.13 37.11 -28.40
CA PRO A 233 73.77 37.09 -26.97
C PRO A 233 72.35 37.63 -26.66
N GLY A 234 71.78 38.46 -27.54
CA GLY A 234 70.39 38.93 -27.43
C GLY A 234 69.30 37.90 -27.77
N ASP A 235 69.61 36.88 -28.59
CA ASP A 235 68.65 35.84 -29.01
C ASP A 235 68.50 34.73 -27.95
N GLU A 236 69.56 34.45 -27.18
CA GLU A 236 69.50 33.52 -26.03
C GLU A 236 68.56 34.06 -24.94
N SER A 237 68.66 35.37 -24.66
CA SER A 237 67.75 36.07 -23.74
C SER A 237 66.28 35.91 -24.14
N GLN A 238 65.96 36.06 -25.43
CA GLN A 238 64.58 35.88 -25.92
C GLN A 238 64.08 34.45 -25.79
N TYR A 239 64.95 33.45 -26.00
CA TYR A 239 64.63 32.04 -25.79
C TYR A 239 64.25 31.76 -24.33
N PHE A 240 65.07 32.23 -23.37
CA PHE A 240 64.78 32.07 -21.95
C PHE A 240 63.48 32.78 -21.53
N ILE A 241 63.23 33.99 -22.06
CA ILE A 241 61.98 34.73 -21.79
C ILE A 241 60.76 33.95 -22.30
N LYS A 242 60.81 33.38 -23.51
CA LYS A 242 59.69 32.58 -24.06
C LYS A 242 59.48 31.29 -23.28
N LYS A 243 60.55 30.57 -22.95
CA LYS A 243 60.49 29.34 -22.14
C LYS A 243 59.89 29.60 -20.75
N GLU A 244 60.26 30.71 -20.12
CA GLU A 244 59.70 31.09 -18.83
C GLU A 244 58.20 31.46 -18.94
N LYS A 245 57.78 32.12 -20.03
CA LYS A 245 56.35 32.37 -20.31
C LYS A 245 55.55 31.07 -20.44
N PHE A 246 56.05 30.07 -21.18
CA PHE A 246 55.38 28.77 -21.29
C PHE A 246 55.29 28.03 -19.94
N ARG A 247 56.35 28.13 -19.12
CA ARG A 247 56.34 27.59 -17.76
C ARG A 247 55.28 28.26 -16.88
N GLN A 248 55.17 29.60 -16.94
CA GLN A 248 54.15 30.34 -16.21
C GLN A 248 52.73 29.96 -16.67
N GLN A 249 52.49 29.86 -17.97
CA GLN A 249 51.21 29.42 -18.52
C GLN A 249 50.82 28.01 -18.08
N LYS A 250 51.76 27.06 -18.09
CA LYS A 250 51.54 25.69 -17.58
C LYS A 250 51.19 25.70 -16.10
N GLN A 251 51.88 26.51 -15.29
CA GLN A 251 51.60 26.64 -13.85
C GLN A 251 50.21 27.22 -13.58
N GLU A 252 49.82 28.28 -14.30
CA GLU A 252 48.50 28.89 -14.16
C GLU A 252 47.39 27.94 -14.57
N LEU A 253 47.57 27.21 -15.69
CA LEU A 253 46.63 26.17 -16.13
C LEU A 253 46.47 25.07 -15.08
N HIS A 254 47.58 24.60 -14.49
CA HIS A 254 47.55 23.57 -13.45
C HIS A 254 46.83 24.04 -12.19
N LYS A 255 47.07 25.28 -11.78
CA LYS A 255 46.39 25.89 -10.62
C LYS A 255 44.88 25.98 -10.86
N ASN A 256 44.46 26.49 -12.02
CA ASN A 256 43.05 26.59 -12.38
C ASN A 256 42.36 25.22 -12.44
N TYR A 257 43.04 24.20 -12.98
CA TYR A 257 42.55 22.82 -12.98
C TYR A 257 42.36 22.29 -11.55
N GLN A 258 43.37 22.46 -10.67
CA GLN A 258 43.28 22.01 -9.28
C GLN A 258 42.11 22.69 -8.55
N ASP A 259 41.96 24.01 -8.69
CA ASP A 259 40.88 24.77 -8.05
C ASP A 259 39.50 24.30 -8.54
N ASN A 260 39.34 24.06 -9.85
CA ASN A 260 38.08 23.61 -10.43
C ASN A 260 37.76 22.16 -10.06
N LYS A 261 38.76 21.28 -10.06
CA LYS A 261 38.64 19.88 -9.62
C LYS A 261 38.24 19.81 -8.15
N GLU A 262 38.89 20.56 -7.28
CA GLU A 262 38.57 20.58 -5.84
C GLU A 262 37.16 21.11 -5.60
N LYS A 263 36.74 22.19 -6.28
CA LYS A 263 35.36 22.71 -6.22
C LYS A 263 34.34 21.66 -6.66
N CYS A 264 34.63 20.92 -7.72
CA CYS A 264 33.74 19.88 -8.25
C CYS A 264 33.64 18.69 -7.28
N ILE A 265 34.78 18.23 -6.73
CA ILE A 265 34.84 17.17 -5.71
C ILE A 265 34.04 17.56 -4.46
N LYS A 266 34.20 18.78 -3.95
CA LYS A 266 33.43 19.27 -2.80
C LYS A 266 31.92 19.24 -3.06
N LYS A 267 31.47 19.63 -4.25
CA LYS A 267 30.05 19.56 -4.64
C LYS A 267 29.57 18.10 -4.73
N LEU A 268 30.36 17.21 -5.32
CA LEU A 268 30.06 15.77 -5.38
C LEU A 268 29.89 15.17 -3.98
N GLU A 269 30.80 15.49 -3.06
CA GLU A 269 30.71 15.02 -1.67
C GLU A 269 29.46 15.57 -0.96
N GLN A 270 29.13 16.85 -1.17
CA GLN A 270 27.93 17.47 -0.59
C GLN A 270 26.65 16.79 -1.11
N THR A 271 26.53 16.61 -2.42
CA THR A 271 25.40 15.91 -3.05
C THR A 271 25.30 14.46 -2.57
N LYS A 272 26.43 13.76 -2.46
CA LYS A 272 26.45 12.38 -1.93
C LYS A 272 25.96 12.30 -0.49
N ARG A 273 26.42 13.20 0.38
CA ARG A 273 25.94 13.28 1.78
C ARG A 273 24.44 13.60 1.86
N SER A 274 23.96 14.48 0.98
CA SER A 274 22.53 14.81 0.87
C SER A 274 21.72 13.57 0.51
N LEU A 275 22.13 12.82 -0.53
CA LEU A 275 21.51 11.55 -0.93
C LEU A 275 21.47 10.53 0.22
N ASP A 276 22.59 10.34 0.92
CA ASP A 276 22.67 9.39 2.04
C ASP A 276 21.71 9.77 3.18
N LEU A 277 21.60 11.06 3.50
CA LEU A 277 20.68 11.56 4.53
C LEU A 277 19.21 11.37 4.11
N THR A 278 18.89 11.70 2.86
CA THR A 278 17.52 11.55 2.35
C THR A 278 17.11 10.08 2.26
N GLU A 279 18.03 9.18 1.90
CA GLU A 279 17.75 7.75 1.86
C GLU A 279 17.49 7.19 3.26
N ARG A 280 18.23 7.64 4.28
CA ARG A 280 17.93 7.29 5.69
C ARG A 280 16.54 7.77 6.10
N HIS A 281 16.19 9.02 5.78
CA HIS A 281 14.86 9.56 6.06
C HIS A 281 13.75 8.74 5.38
N ARG A 282 13.97 8.31 4.11
CA ARG A 282 13.05 7.41 3.39
C ARG A 282 12.81 6.10 4.15
N LEU A 283 13.88 5.51 4.70
CA LEU A 283 13.80 4.26 5.46
C LEU A 283 13.07 4.44 6.80
N GLU A 284 13.28 5.57 7.47
CA GLU A 284 12.55 5.94 8.70
C GLU A 284 11.05 6.08 8.43
N CYS A 285 10.64 6.86 7.42
CA CYS A 285 9.24 6.99 7.02
C CYS A 285 8.62 5.64 6.65
N LYS A 286 9.36 4.76 5.95
CA LYS A 286 8.90 3.39 5.64
C LYS A 286 8.68 2.56 6.90
N LYS A 287 9.55 2.68 7.89
CA LYS A 287 9.42 1.98 9.17
C LYS A 287 8.18 2.47 9.94
N GLU A 288 7.96 3.78 9.99
CA GLU A 288 6.77 4.37 10.61
C GLU A 288 5.48 3.94 9.91
N LEU A 289 5.48 3.92 8.57
CA LEU A 289 4.35 3.42 7.77
C LEU A 289 4.01 1.97 8.14
N LYS A 290 5.03 1.13 8.30
CA LYS A 290 4.87 -0.27 8.72
C LYS A 290 4.28 -0.37 10.13
N THR A 291 4.75 0.43 11.09
CA THR A 291 4.20 0.48 12.44
C THR A 291 2.72 0.85 12.44
N HIS A 292 2.32 1.88 11.69
CA HIS A 292 0.90 2.26 11.59
C HIS A 292 0.04 1.20 10.90
N ARG A 293 0.61 0.47 9.92
CA ARG A 293 -0.04 -0.69 9.32
C ARG A 293 -0.24 -1.83 10.34
N GLU A 294 0.74 -2.11 11.18
CA GLU A 294 0.61 -3.10 12.26
C GLU A 294 -0.45 -2.66 13.30
N GLU A 295 -0.50 -1.37 13.66
CA GLU A 295 -1.51 -0.82 14.58
C GLU A 295 -2.95 -1.00 14.07
N ILE A 296 -3.19 -0.72 12.79
CA ILE A 296 -4.54 -0.88 12.20
C ILE A 296 -4.92 -2.36 12.05
N VAL A 297 -3.97 -3.24 11.76
CA VAL A 297 -4.21 -4.70 11.73
C VAL A 297 -4.58 -5.21 13.12
N LEU A 298 -3.85 -4.79 14.16
CA LEU A 298 -4.16 -5.16 15.54
C LEU A 298 -5.54 -4.65 15.97
N LEU A 299 -5.93 -3.45 15.56
CA LEU A 299 -7.27 -2.91 15.79
C LEU A 299 -8.33 -3.83 15.16
N TYR A 300 -8.14 -4.22 13.89
CA TYR A 300 -9.07 -5.10 13.18
C TYR A 300 -9.15 -6.49 13.80
N CYS A 301 -8.03 -7.12 14.15
CA CYS A 301 -8.04 -8.43 14.81
C CYS A 301 -8.73 -8.38 16.19
N ARG A 302 -8.58 -7.28 16.95
CA ARG A 302 -9.31 -7.09 18.21
C ARG A 302 -10.81 -6.89 17.97
N ALA A 303 -11.17 -6.05 17.00
CA ALA A 303 -12.56 -5.81 16.61
C ALA A 303 -13.26 -7.10 16.15
N LEU A 304 -12.55 -7.95 15.40
CA LEU A 304 -13.03 -9.27 14.98
C LEU A 304 -13.26 -10.16 16.21
N LYS A 305 -12.26 -10.28 17.10
CA LYS A 305 -12.31 -11.16 18.27
C LYS A 305 -13.38 -10.78 19.28
N ASP A 306 -13.55 -9.48 19.52
CA ASP A 306 -14.51 -8.97 20.50
C ASP A 306 -15.95 -9.04 19.98
N GLY A 307 -16.15 -9.07 18.65
CA GLY A 307 -17.49 -9.10 18.04
C GLY A 307 -18.32 -7.82 18.27
N LYS A 308 -17.74 -6.75 18.81
CA LYS A 308 -18.49 -5.55 19.25
C LYS A 308 -18.56 -4.45 18.19
N ASP A 309 -17.64 -4.41 17.24
CA ASP A 309 -17.63 -3.41 16.17
C ASP A 309 -18.48 -3.85 14.97
N ILE A 310 -19.79 -3.74 15.17
CA ILE A 310 -20.79 -4.18 14.19
C ILE A 310 -21.25 -2.96 13.39
N ARG A 311 -20.56 -2.70 12.27
CA ARG A 311 -20.99 -1.71 11.27
C ARG A 311 -22.09 -2.29 10.37
N ASN A 312 -22.46 -1.56 9.32
CA ASN A 312 -23.56 -1.93 8.40
C ASN A 312 -23.50 -3.37 7.87
N ASP A 313 -22.30 -3.91 7.63
CA ASP A 313 -22.08 -5.24 7.05
C ASP A 313 -21.79 -6.35 8.07
N GLY A 314 -21.80 -6.03 9.37
CA GLY A 314 -21.32 -6.95 10.42
C GLY A 314 -19.80 -7.16 10.33
N LEU A 315 -19.26 -8.17 11.00
CA LEU A 315 -17.81 -8.41 11.08
C LEU A 315 -17.13 -8.66 9.73
N LYS A 316 -17.91 -8.93 8.67
CA LYS A 316 -17.43 -8.98 7.28
C LYS A 316 -16.65 -7.73 6.88
N TRP A 317 -17.01 -6.54 7.39
CA TRP A 317 -16.28 -5.30 7.07
C TRP A 317 -14.82 -5.37 7.52
N VAL A 318 -14.54 -6.02 8.66
CA VAL A 318 -13.19 -6.20 9.21
C VAL A 318 -12.37 -7.11 8.30
N ILE A 319 -12.95 -8.24 7.91
CA ILE A 319 -12.34 -9.25 7.01
C ILE A 319 -11.98 -8.60 5.68
N LYS A 320 -12.92 -7.87 5.07
CA LYS A 320 -12.68 -7.14 3.82
C LYS A 320 -11.52 -6.16 3.93
N ASN A 321 -11.41 -5.42 5.03
CA ASN A 321 -10.32 -4.47 5.22
C ASN A 321 -8.96 -5.13 5.46
N LEU A 322 -8.91 -6.24 6.21
CA LEU A 322 -7.67 -7.02 6.39
C LEU A 322 -7.17 -7.57 5.05
N TRP A 323 -8.05 -8.12 4.23
CA TRP A 323 -7.68 -8.62 2.90
C TRP A 323 -7.30 -7.51 1.91
N LYS A 324 -7.97 -6.34 1.95
CA LYS A 324 -7.54 -5.15 1.18
C LYS A 324 -6.13 -4.68 1.56
N MET A 325 -5.68 -4.97 2.77
CA MET A 325 -4.30 -4.71 3.20
C MET A 325 -3.34 -5.87 2.90
N ASN A 326 -3.78 -6.95 2.26
CA ASN A 326 -2.99 -8.17 2.01
C ASN A 326 -2.51 -8.86 3.31
N GLU A 327 -3.35 -8.88 4.35
CA GLU A 327 -3.06 -9.52 5.63
C GLU A 327 -3.86 -10.82 5.76
N CYS A 328 -3.23 -11.85 6.33
CA CYS A 328 -3.88 -13.14 6.60
C CYS A 328 -4.70 -13.06 7.90
N ILE A 329 -5.80 -13.80 7.94
CA ILE A 329 -6.70 -13.83 9.11
C ILE A 329 -6.49 -15.13 9.86
N PRO A 330 -6.07 -15.09 11.13
CA PRO A 330 -6.04 -16.28 11.99
C PRO A 330 -7.46 -16.70 12.37
N ILE A 331 -7.76 -18.00 12.31
CA ILE A 331 -9.05 -18.52 12.79
C ILE A 331 -9.25 -18.21 14.28
N SER A 332 -8.18 -18.16 15.09
CA SER A 332 -8.27 -17.75 16.50
C SER A 332 -8.71 -16.31 16.75
N ALA A 333 -8.73 -15.44 15.72
CA ALA A 333 -9.23 -14.09 15.85
C ALA A 333 -10.76 -14.00 15.72
N PHE A 334 -11.47 -15.07 15.38
CA PHE A 334 -12.93 -15.07 15.40
C PHE A 334 -13.47 -15.10 16.84
N PRO A 335 -14.65 -14.51 17.09
CA PRO A 335 -15.32 -14.61 18.39
C PRO A 335 -15.56 -16.06 18.79
N LYS A 336 -15.32 -16.37 20.07
CA LYS A 336 -15.51 -17.73 20.62
C LYS A 336 -16.94 -18.26 20.55
N PHE A 337 -17.91 -17.35 20.47
CA PHE A 337 -19.32 -17.69 20.36
C PHE A 337 -19.75 -18.10 18.94
N PHE A 338 -18.85 -18.02 17.94
CA PHE A 338 -19.09 -18.61 16.63
C PHE A 338 -18.57 -20.04 16.57
N ASP A 339 -19.32 -20.87 15.86
CA ASP A 339 -18.83 -22.15 15.38
C ASP A 339 -17.98 -21.97 14.11
N ASP A 340 -17.30 -23.04 13.71
CA ASP A 340 -16.44 -23.05 12.54
C ASP A 340 -17.23 -22.73 11.25
N ASP A 341 -18.51 -23.14 11.19
CA ASP A 341 -19.39 -22.88 10.06
C ASP A 341 -19.74 -21.38 9.93
N SER A 342 -20.05 -20.68 11.02
CA SER A 342 -20.27 -19.22 11.00
C SER A 342 -18.99 -18.45 10.68
N ALA A 343 -17.83 -18.92 11.15
CA ALA A 343 -16.54 -18.33 10.77
C ALA A 343 -16.27 -18.51 9.27
N HIS A 344 -16.53 -19.71 8.73
CA HIS A 344 -16.39 -20.01 7.30
C HIS A 344 -17.37 -19.19 6.46
N PHE A 345 -18.63 -19.07 6.89
CA PHE A 345 -19.63 -18.22 6.25
C PHE A 345 -19.14 -16.77 6.15
N LEU A 346 -18.59 -16.20 7.22
CA LEU A 346 -18.08 -14.82 7.20
C LEU A 346 -16.97 -14.62 6.17
N LEU A 347 -16.05 -15.59 6.07
CA LEU A 347 -14.95 -15.57 5.09
C LEU A 347 -15.47 -15.68 3.66
N LEU A 348 -16.35 -16.65 3.38
CA LEU A 348 -16.96 -16.84 2.07
C LEU A 348 -17.74 -15.60 1.62
N MET A 349 -18.52 -15.01 2.52
CA MET A 349 -19.31 -13.82 2.22
C MET A 349 -18.43 -12.59 1.99
N ALA A 350 -17.33 -12.45 2.73
CA ALA A 350 -16.37 -11.38 2.48
C ALA A 350 -15.66 -11.55 1.13
N GLU A 351 -15.37 -12.78 0.72
CA GLU A 351 -14.75 -13.09 -0.58
C GLU A 351 -15.72 -12.71 -1.71
N LYS A 352 -16.98 -13.13 -1.62
CA LYS A 352 -18.01 -12.79 -2.61
C LYS A 352 -18.34 -11.31 -2.67
N ASP A 353 -18.34 -10.60 -1.54
CA ASP A 353 -18.48 -9.15 -1.52
C ASP A 353 -17.31 -8.47 -2.27
N LEU A 354 -16.07 -8.97 -2.13
CA LEU A 354 -14.89 -8.42 -2.83
C LEU A 354 -14.88 -8.79 -4.32
N GLU A 355 -15.31 -9.99 -4.67
CA GLU A 355 -15.50 -10.43 -6.06
C GLU A 355 -16.54 -9.54 -6.77
N LEU A 356 -17.63 -9.21 -6.06
CA LEU A 356 -18.66 -8.28 -6.54
C LEU A 356 -18.10 -6.88 -6.74
N GLU A 357 -17.35 -6.34 -5.77
CA GLU A 357 -16.66 -5.04 -5.90
C GLU A 357 -15.72 -5.04 -7.12
N HIS A 358 -14.96 -6.11 -7.33
CA HIS A 358 -14.07 -6.26 -8.48
C HIS A 358 -14.82 -6.25 -9.82
N CYS A 359 -15.91 -7.03 -9.93
CA CYS A 359 -16.73 -7.07 -11.14
C CYS A 359 -17.34 -5.70 -11.47
N ILE A 360 -17.86 -4.99 -10.46
CA ILE A 360 -18.44 -3.65 -10.62
C ILE A 360 -17.38 -2.65 -11.09
N ASN A 361 -16.20 -2.64 -10.45
CA ASN A 361 -15.10 -1.75 -10.84
C ASN A 361 -14.65 -2.00 -12.28
N LYS A 362 -14.56 -3.27 -12.69
CA LYS A 362 -14.22 -3.65 -14.07
C LYS A 362 -15.28 -3.18 -15.07
N LEU A 363 -16.56 -3.34 -14.73
CA LEU A 363 -17.69 -2.88 -15.55
C LEU A 363 -17.67 -1.35 -15.72
N ASP A 364 -17.39 -0.61 -14.65
CA ASP A 364 -17.27 0.85 -14.71
C ASP A 364 -16.02 1.31 -15.47
N GLY A 365 -14.91 0.56 -15.41
CA GLY A 365 -13.74 0.75 -16.26
C GLY A 365 -14.07 0.64 -17.75
N LEU A 366 -14.71 -0.45 -18.15
CA LEU A 366 -15.15 -0.68 -19.54
C LEU A 366 -16.14 0.38 -20.00
N ARG A 367 -17.07 0.82 -19.14
CA ARG A 367 -17.98 1.93 -19.45
C ARG A 367 -17.25 3.24 -19.70
N LYS A 368 -16.23 3.56 -18.89
CA LYS A 368 -15.40 4.75 -19.07
C LYS A 368 -14.59 4.67 -20.36
N GLU A 369 -14.03 3.51 -20.69
CA GLU A 369 -13.29 3.29 -21.92
C GLU A 369 -14.18 3.45 -23.17
N ILE A 370 -15.38 2.88 -23.15
CA ILE A 370 -16.37 3.10 -24.23
C ILE A 370 -16.72 4.59 -24.33
N LYS A 371 -16.88 5.29 -23.21
CA LYS A 371 -17.19 6.72 -23.20
C LYS A 371 -16.02 7.56 -23.76
N SER A 372 -14.77 7.25 -23.40
CA SER A 372 -13.60 7.95 -23.92
C SER A 372 -13.40 7.70 -25.41
N LYS A 373 -13.55 6.44 -25.87
CA LYS A 373 -13.51 6.06 -27.30
C LYS A 373 -14.63 6.74 -28.10
N ARG A 374 -15.81 6.93 -27.51
CA ARG A 374 -16.90 7.72 -28.13
C ARG A 374 -16.62 9.22 -28.18
N SER A 375 -16.01 9.79 -27.13
CA SER A 375 -15.69 11.22 -27.12
C SER A 375 -14.61 11.61 -28.15
N SER A 376 -13.70 10.70 -28.51
CA SER A 376 -12.79 10.89 -29.65
C SER A 376 -13.48 10.76 -31.01
N MET A 377 -14.71 10.23 -31.07
CA MET A 377 -15.51 10.12 -32.29
C MET A 377 -16.66 11.13 -32.38
N SER A 378 -16.88 11.99 -31.38
CA SER A 378 -18.06 12.84 -31.32
C SER A 378 -17.73 14.32 -31.12
N VAL A 379 -17.22 14.97 -32.17
CA VAL A 379 -17.77 16.29 -32.58
C VAL A 379 -17.71 16.38 -34.11
N SER A 380 -18.37 15.47 -34.82
CA SER A 380 -18.89 15.87 -36.13
C SER A 380 -20.03 16.83 -35.84
N THR A 381 -19.79 18.14 -35.98
CA THR A 381 -20.85 19.15 -35.81
C THR A 381 -22.08 18.73 -36.64
N ALA A 382 -23.31 19.11 -36.24
CA ALA A 382 -24.52 18.78 -37.01
C ALA A 382 -24.38 19.14 -38.51
N ARG A 383 -23.54 20.13 -38.82
CA ARG A 383 -23.14 20.55 -40.17
C ARG A 383 -22.31 19.52 -40.94
N GLU A 384 -21.42 18.79 -40.27
CA GLU A 384 -20.61 17.71 -40.86
C GLU A 384 -21.44 16.47 -41.13
N LEU A 385 -22.30 16.06 -40.18
CA LEU A 385 -23.30 15.02 -40.42
C LEU A 385 -24.22 15.37 -41.60
N TYR A 386 -24.67 16.62 -41.67
CA TYR A 386 -25.50 17.08 -42.80
C TYR A 386 -24.73 17.07 -44.12
N LYS A 387 -23.44 17.42 -44.13
CA LYS A 387 -22.58 17.33 -45.32
C LYS A 387 -22.37 15.89 -45.75
N GLU A 388 -22.17 14.97 -44.82
CA GLU A 388 -21.96 13.55 -45.10
C GLU A 388 -23.23 12.88 -45.63
N VAL A 389 -24.38 13.14 -44.99
CA VAL A 389 -25.69 12.68 -45.46
C VAL A 389 -26.01 13.27 -46.84
N ARG A 390 -25.74 14.56 -47.06
CA ARG A 390 -25.94 15.20 -48.38
C ARG A 390 -25.00 14.66 -49.45
N SER A 391 -23.75 14.35 -49.09
CA SER A 391 -22.77 13.70 -49.97
C SER A 391 -23.24 12.29 -50.36
N ARG A 392 -23.67 11.48 -49.39
CA ARG A 392 -24.25 10.14 -49.64
C ARG A 392 -25.48 10.21 -50.52
N LEU A 393 -26.43 11.10 -50.23
CA LEU A 393 -27.63 11.31 -51.05
C LEU A 393 -27.26 11.75 -52.47
N ARG A 394 -26.25 12.62 -52.61
CA ARG A 394 -25.75 13.05 -53.92
C ARG A 394 -25.13 11.89 -54.69
N ASN A 395 -24.31 11.06 -54.04
CA ASN A 395 -23.70 9.88 -54.65
C ASN A 395 -24.75 8.85 -55.05
N ILE A 396 -25.77 8.62 -54.22
CA ILE A 396 -26.91 7.74 -54.56
C ILE A 396 -27.66 8.32 -55.77
N SER A 397 -27.98 9.62 -55.77
CA SER A 397 -28.67 10.29 -56.87
C SER A 397 -27.85 10.36 -58.18
N GLN A 398 -26.52 10.28 -58.10
CA GLN A 398 -25.63 10.30 -59.25
C GLN A 398 -25.27 8.89 -59.73
N SER A 399 -25.36 7.87 -58.87
CA SER A 399 -25.17 6.47 -59.25
C SER A 399 -26.26 5.92 -60.18
N SER A 400 -27.41 6.60 -60.27
CA SER A 400 -28.48 6.31 -61.23
C SER A 400 -28.30 6.97 -62.61
N ILE A 401 -27.30 7.84 -62.80
CA ILE A 401 -26.98 8.47 -64.09
C ILE A 401 -25.62 7.96 -64.52
N GLY A 402 -25.61 6.98 -65.42
CA GLY A 402 -24.44 6.24 -65.89
C GLY A 402 -23.22 7.13 -66.12
N LYS A 403 -22.27 7.07 -65.18
CA LYS A 403 -20.88 7.45 -65.39
C LYS A 403 -20.03 6.23 -65.11
N LEU A 404 -19.30 5.83 -66.15
CA LEU A 404 -18.22 4.85 -66.09
C LEU A 404 -17.31 5.19 -64.92
N ALA A 405 -17.19 4.25 -63.98
CA ALA A 405 -16.28 4.36 -62.85
C ALA A 405 -14.84 4.25 -63.38
N ASP A 406 -14.13 5.38 -63.40
CA ASP A 406 -12.68 5.38 -63.44
C ASP A 406 -12.18 4.87 -62.09
N ASN A 407 -11.59 3.69 -62.12
CA ASN A 407 -10.93 3.06 -60.99
C ASN A 407 -9.63 3.82 -60.66
N SER A 408 -9.69 4.79 -59.74
CA SER A 408 -8.53 5.15 -58.95
C SER A 408 -8.96 5.92 -57.71
N PHE A 409 -9.04 5.22 -56.58
CA PHE A 409 -8.54 5.65 -55.26
C PHE A 409 -8.91 4.54 -54.27
N VAL A 410 -8.03 3.55 -54.19
CA VAL A 410 -7.94 2.64 -53.06
C VAL A 410 -7.53 3.48 -51.86
N HIS A 411 -8.44 3.68 -50.92
CA HIS A 411 -8.11 4.07 -49.54
C HIS A 411 -8.33 2.83 -48.68
N GLU A 412 -7.37 1.90 -48.71
CA GLU A 412 -7.41 0.65 -47.93
C GLU A 412 -7.08 0.89 -46.44
N ASP A 413 -6.37 1.97 -46.09
CA ASP A 413 -5.92 2.20 -44.71
C ASP A 413 -7.03 2.64 -43.71
N ALA A 414 -8.20 3.06 -44.21
CA ALA A 414 -9.31 3.48 -43.34
C ALA A 414 -10.22 2.31 -42.92
N ASN A 415 -10.21 1.20 -43.66
CA ASN A 415 -11.09 0.06 -43.41
C ASN A 415 -10.54 -0.90 -42.35
N GLU A 416 -9.23 -1.12 -42.28
CA GLU A 416 -8.64 -1.96 -41.22
C GLU A 416 -8.82 -1.34 -39.83
N SER A 417 -8.62 -0.02 -39.71
CA SER A 417 -8.85 0.70 -38.44
C SER A 417 -10.32 0.67 -38.02
N ALA A 418 -11.26 0.75 -38.96
CA ALA A 418 -12.69 0.68 -38.67
C ALA A 418 -13.15 -0.73 -38.29
N VAL A 419 -12.59 -1.78 -38.90
CA VAL A 419 -12.89 -3.18 -38.58
C VAL A 419 -12.34 -3.57 -37.20
N ILE A 420 -11.11 -3.17 -36.88
CA ILE A 420 -10.49 -3.40 -35.55
C ILE A 420 -11.30 -2.68 -34.45
N LEU A 421 -11.79 -1.46 -34.70
CA LEU A 421 -12.64 -0.72 -33.75
C LEU A 421 -14.02 -1.36 -33.55
N VAL A 422 -14.61 -2.00 -34.58
CA VAL A 422 -15.89 -2.70 -34.47
C VAL A 422 -15.74 -4.02 -33.70
N GLU A 423 -14.63 -4.75 -33.88
CA GLU A 423 -14.32 -5.95 -33.11
C GLU A 423 -14.01 -5.66 -31.63
N GLU A 424 -13.29 -4.58 -31.33
CA GLU A 424 -13.08 -4.10 -29.95
C GLU A 424 -14.38 -3.63 -29.27
N GLN A 425 -15.29 -2.98 -30.00
CA GLN A 425 -16.58 -2.57 -29.43
C GLN A 425 -17.50 -3.77 -29.16
N ASN A 426 -17.45 -4.79 -30.02
CA ASN A 426 -18.22 -6.03 -29.84
C ASN A 426 -17.67 -6.88 -28.68
N SER A 427 -16.35 -7.02 -28.55
CA SER A 427 -15.72 -7.73 -27.42
C SER A 427 -16.00 -7.06 -26.08
N ASN A 428 -15.92 -5.73 -26.00
CA ASN A 428 -16.29 -4.95 -24.81
C ASN A 428 -17.77 -5.11 -24.44
N TYR A 429 -18.67 -5.18 -25.43
CA TYR A 429 -20.10 -5.39 -25.17
C TYR A 429 -20.41 -6.80 -24.63
N VAL A 430 -19.78 -7.83 -25.21
CA VAL A 430 -19.88 -9.22 -24.73
C VAL A 430 -19.32 -9.34 -23.31
N GLU A 431 -18.17 -8.72 -23.03
CA GLU A 431 -17.58 -8.72 -21.70
C GLU A 431 -18.47 -8.00 -20.68
N ILE A 432 -19.03 -6.83 -21.01
CA ILE A 432 -19.99 -6.12 -20.14
C ILE A 432 -21.21 -6.99 -19.84
N LYS A 433 -21.77 -7.68 -20.84
CA LYS A 433 -22.92 -8.57 -20.63
C LYS A 433 -22.55 -9.70 -19.68
N SER A 434 -21.41 -10.36 -19.89
CA SER A 434 -20.93 -11.43 -19.01
C SER A 434 -20.70 -10.96 -17.57
N LEU A 435 -20.14 -9.76 -17.38
CA LEU A 435 -19.92 -9.18 -16.05
C LEU A 435 -21.24 -8.84 -15.35
N ARG A 436 -22.26 -8.36 -16.08
CA ARG A 436 -23.60 -8.12 -15.50
C ARG A 436 -24.25 -9.41 -15.04
N GLU A 437 -24.17 -10.47 -15.84
CA GLU A 437 -24.69 -11.79 -15.47
C GLU A 437 -23.99 -12.32 -14.22
N LYS A 438 -22.65 -12.22 -14.15
CA LYS A 438 -21.88 -12.57 -12.94
C LYS A 438 -22.29 -11.76 -11.71
N VAL A 439 -22.48 -10.45 -11.84
CA VAL A 439 -22.95 -9.58 -10.75
C VAL A 439 -24.30 -10.04 -10.20
N VAL A 440 -25.25 -10.40 -11.08
CA VAL A 440 -26.55 -10.93 -10.67
C VAL A 440 -26.40 -12.26 -9.94
N GLN A 441 -25.65 -13.21 -10.51
CA GLN A 441 -25.40 -14.52 -9.91
C GLN A 441 -24.78 -14.42 -8.51
N ILE A 442 -23.73 -13.60 -8.35
CA ILE A 442 -23.09 -13.38 -7.04
C ILE A 442 -24.07 -12.75 -6.06
N THR A 443 -24.88 -11.79 -6.50
CA THR A 443 -25.86 -11.11 -5.63
C THR A 443 -26.95 -12.08 -5.15
N GLU A 444 -27.42 -12.98 -6.00
CA GLU A 444 -28.40 -14.02 -5.64
C GLU A 444 -27.79 -15.03 -4.67
N PHE A 445 -26.57 -15.51 -4.97
CA PHE A 445 -25.82 -16.41 -4.10
C PHE A 445 -25.62 -15.83 -2.69
N ILE A 446 -25.23 -14.55 -2.60
CA ILE A 446 -25.07 -13.83 -1.32
C ILE A 446 -26.37 -13.85 -0.52
N LYS A 447 -27.52 -13.59 -1.16
CA LYS A 447 -28.82 -13.58 -0.49
C LYS A 447 -29.23 -14.96 0.01
N GLU A 448 -29.09 -15.98 -0.85
CA GLU A 448 -29.45 -17.35 -0.51
C GLU A 448 -28.59 -17.90 0.63
N THR A 449 -27.27 -17.77 0.51
CA THR A 449 -26.32 -18.22 1.54
C THR A 449 -26.55 -17.53 2.87
N THR A 450 -26.84 -16.22 2.86
CA THR A 450 -27.19 -15.47 4.08
C THR A 450 -28.46 -16.02 4.73
N ASN A 451 -29.50 -16.32 3.95
CA ASN A 451 -30.75 -16.86 4.50
C ASN A 451 -30.56 -18.27 5.07
N ASN A 452 -29.78 -19.12 4.40
CA ASN A 452 -29.47 -20.47 4.85
C ASN A 452 -28.71 -20.46 6.17
N GLU A 453 -27.70 -19.60 6.30
CA GLU A 453 -26.93 -19.49 7.54
C GLU A 453 -27.78 -18.93 8.69
N LEU A 454 -28.61 -17.90 8.42
CA LEU A 454 -29.51 -17.37 9.44
C LEU A 454 -30.52 -18.42 9.92
N LYS A 455 -31.02 -19.26 9.01
CA LYS A 455 -31.92 -20.36 9.37
C LYS A 455 -31.18 -21.39 10.24
N ARG A 456 -30.00 -21.84 9.80
CA ARG A 456 -29.15 -22.79 10.54
C ARG A 456 -28.90 -22.30 11.96
N ILE A 457 -28.39 -21.08 12.12
CA ILE A 457 -28.10 -20.51 13.44
C ILE A 457 -29.38 -20.38 14.25
N THR A 458 -30.50 -19.96 13.67
CA THR A 458 -31.76 -19.85 14.43
C THR A 458 -32.24 -21.22 14.94
N ASP A 459 -32.05 -22.28 14.16
CA ASP A 459 -32.48 -23.64 14.48
C ASP A 459 -31.52 -24.35 15.46
N GLU A 460 -30.20 -24.12 15.31
CA GLU A 460 -29.14 -24.78 16.07
C GLU A 460 -28.68 -23.99 17.30
N TYR A 461 -29.17 -22.76 17.49
CA TYR A 461 -28.74 -21.92 18.61
C TYR A 461 -29.02 -22.57 19.97
N GLN A 462 -27.98 -23.10 20.57
CA GLN A 462 -27.98 -23.53 21.95
C GLN A 462 -27.41 -22.40 22.81
N ILE A 463 -28.13 -22.02 23.86
CA ILE A 463 -27.58 -21.14 24.90
C ILE A 463 -26.47 -21.94 25.56
N ASN A 464 -25.21 -21.72 25.19
CA ASN A 464 -24.05 -22.37 25.81
C ASN A 464 -24.14 -22.19 27.33
N PRO A 465 -24.43 -23.25 28.11
CA PRO A 465 -24.64 -23.12 29.55
C PRO A 465 -23.33 -22.99 30.34
N GLY A 466 -22.17 -22.93 29.67
CA GLY A 466 -20.84 -22.98 30.29
C GLY A 466 -19.90 -21.81 30.01
N GLU A 467 -20.25 -20.86 29.13
CA GLU A 467 -19.38 -19.70 28.84
C GLU A 467 -19.84 -18.43 29.57
N ALA A 468 -18.88 -17.68 30.12
CA ALA A 468 -19.10 -16.52 30.99
C ALA A 468 -19.80 -15.33 30.30
N GLU A 469 -19.89 -15.32 28.97
CA GLU A 469 -20.62 -14.31 28.21
C GLU A 469 -21.93 -14.90 27.69
N LYS A 470 -23.05 -14.51 28.32
CA LYS A 470 -24.39 -14.73 27.77
C LYS A 470 -24.59 -13.84 26.54
N VAL A 471 -23.93 -14.19 25.44
CA VAL A 471 -24.21 -13.59 24.14
C VAL A 471 -25.61 -14.06 23.74
N GLY A 472 -26.45 -13.15 23.23
CA GLY A 472 -27.77 -13.51 22.73
C GLY A 472 -27.73 -13.79 21.24
N LEU A 473 -28.61 -14.68 20.74
CA LEU A 473 -28.79 -15.00 19.32
C LEU A 473 -28.82 -13.76 18.42
N PHE A 474 -29.47 -12.69 18.89
CA PHE A 474 -29.57 -11.44 18.15
C PHE A 474 -28.24 -10.72 17.96
N HIS A 475 -27.29 -10.86 18.91
CA HIS A 475 -25.93 -10.34 18.76
C HIS A 475 -25.14 -11.15 17.73
N VAL A 476 -25.25 -12.48 17.78
CA VAL A 476 -24.64 -13.40 16.79
C VAL A 476 -25.10 -13.03 15.37
N ILE A 477 -26.42 -12.93 15.16
CA ILE A 477 -27.02 -12.52 13.88
C ILE A 477 -26.53 -11.13 13.43
N ARG A 478 -26.37 -10.19 14.36
CA ARG A 478 -25.80 -8.86 14.07
C ARG A 478 -24.34 -8.93 13.64
N CYS A 479 -23.53 -9.76 14.29
CA CYS A 479 -22.13 -9.95 13.89
C CYS A 479 -22.03 -10.48 12.45
N LEU A 480 -22.98 -11.28 11.99
CA LEU A 480 -22.97 -11.87 10.65
C LEU A 480 -23.46 -10.93 9.55
N VAL A 481 -24.53 -10.17 9.82
CA VAL A 481 -25.26 -9.42 8.78
C VAL A 481 -25.35 -7.91 9.04
N GLY A 482 -24.85 -7.44 10.19
CA GLY A 482 -24.79 -6.02 10.54
C GLY A 482 -26.16 -5.38 10.79
N ASP A 483 -26.43 -4.27 10.11
CA ASP A 483 -27.69 -3.53 10.25
C ASP A 483 -28.83 -4.11 9.40
N LYS A 484 -28.50 -5.01 8.44
CA LYS A 484 -29.49 -5.71 7.60
C LYS A 484 -30.37 -6.69 8.39
N VAL A 485 -30.08 -6.91 9.67
CA VAL A 485 -30.92 -7.66 10.61
C VAL A 485 -32.35 -7.10 10.71
N ARG A 486 -32.56 -5.81 10.42
CA ARG A 486 -33.92 -5.22 10.35
C ARG A 486 -34.75 -5.76 9.20
N GLU A 487 -34.13 -6.12 8.08
CA GLU A 487 -34.80 -6.75 6.94
C GLU A 487 -35.23 -8.17 7.31
N PHE A 488 -34.37 -8.91 8.02
CA PHE A 488 -34.69 -10.26 8.49
C PHE A 488 -35.84 -10.32 9.51
N ASN A 489 -35.96 -9.34 10.43
CA ASN A 489 -37.09 -9.25 11.35
C ASN A 489 -38.46 -9.12 10.66
N LYS A 490 -38.52 -8.69 9.39
CA LYS A 490 -39.76 -8.68 8.60
C LYS A 490 -40.16 -10.09 8.16
N TYR A 491 -39.19 -10.98 7.94
CA TYR A 491 -39.41 -12.35 7.46
C TYR A 491 -39.68 -13.34 8.61
N THR A 492 -39.04 -13.18 9.77
CA THR A 492 -39.32 -14.03 10.96
C THR A 492 -40.62 -13.68 11.67
N ARG A 493 -41.16 -12.47 11.49
CA ARG A 493 -42.51 -12.12 11.98
C ARG A 493 -43.63 -12.58 11.05
N SER A 494 -43.35 -12.82 9.77
CA SER A 494 -44.35 -13.31 8.81
C SER A 494 -44.47 -14.84 8.80
N SER A 495 -43.48 -15.56 9.35
CA SER A 495 -43.56 -17.01 9.61
C SER A 495 -44.16 -17.35 10.98
N GLY A 496 -44.37 -16.37 11.87
CA GLY A 496 -45.22 -16.53 13.05
C GLY A 496 -46.65 -16.82 12.61
N GLY A 497 -47.08 -18.07 12.79
CA GLY A 497 -48.26 -18.65 12.15
C GLY A 497 -49.48 -17.72 12.07
N LYS A 498 -50.09 -17.71 10.89
CA LYS A 498 -51.53 -17.45 10.73
C LYS A 498 -52.29 -18.52 11.55
N GLY A 499 -52.36 -18.32 12.86
CA GLY A 499 -52.93 -19.25 13.81
C GLY A 499 -53.84 -18.51 14.78
N LYS A 500 -55.14 -18.60 14.49
CA LYS A 500 -56.30 -18.18 15.28
C LYS A 500 -56.72 -16.71 15.16
N SER A 501 -57.81 -16.56 14.41
CA SER A 501 -58.80 -15.49 14.50
C SER A 501 -58.93 -14.96 15.93
N ARG A 502 -58.79 -13.63 16.08
CA ARG A 502 -59.34 -12.89 17.21
C ARG A 502 -60.86 -13.09 17.20
N MET A 503 -61.33 -14.14 17.88
CA MET A 503 -62.67 -14.12 18.44
C MET A 503 -62.67 -13.04 19.51
N SER A 504 -63.36 -11.95 19.19
CA SER A 504 -63.95 -11.04 20.16
C SER A 504 -64.72 -11.86 21.19
N LEU A 505 -64.27 -11.84 22.44
CA LEU A 505 -65.15 -12.06 23.57
C LEU A 505 -64.97 -10.87 24.50
N LEU A 506 -66.00 -10.02 24.45
CA LEU A 506 -66.46 -9.22 25.57
C LEU A 506 -66.38 -10.07 26.84
N PHE A 507 -65.61 -9.60 27.83
CA PHE A 507 -66.06 -9.26 29.17
C PHE A 507 -64.96 -8.45 29.87
#